data_AF-A0A9P4N538-F1
#
_entry.id   AF-A0A9P4N538-F1
#
_cell.length_a   1.000
_cell.length_b   1.000
_cell.length_c   1.000
_cell.angle_alpha   90.00
_cell.angle_beta   90.00
_cell.angle_gamma   90.00
#
_symmetry.space_group_name_H-M   'P 1'
#
loop_
_entity.id
_entity.type
_entity.pdbx_description
1 polymer ?
#
loop_
_entity_poly.entity_id
_entity_poly.type
_entity_poly.pdbx_seq_one_letter_code
_entity_poly.pdbx_strand_id
1 'polypeptide(L)'
;ILIIEDLTKSVIELLATELEIDPLFFAMHLHTIQRAGMQSQAPDQATLPSRLLPLEYINISYHRAVTSDTLTPFGGKLVRDTVLDRKLVFLQSTNIGLAQHYPKRGTMLNDLQYYWSHYIPPCFDPKNPSLQSLAYYPLKIIAAEWTKYIAVMHHCIKRYEYQNEQLPELDQFNMDLRELQGWRRRSMMSQQKIQSVIHLIQYQEQPSSPNDPNMRYLLEDFKLLSTDLETAGRRLETMLPAVMTFVQIADARRSFAETANITRLTVLALVFVPLTYISSLFSMNSTNAPGSRHFWVYFAVAVPVTLLTILIA
;
A
#
# COMPACT_ATOMS: atom_id res chain seq x y z
N ILE A 1 17.45 -15.15 -30.27
CA ILE A 1 16.79 -14.40 -29.18
C ILE A 1 17.01 -15.20 -27.90
N LEU A 2 17.67 -14.63 -26.90
CA LEU A 2 17.80 -15.22 -25.57
C LEU A 2 16.69 -14.65 -24.69
N ILE A 3 15.93 -15.51 -24.01
CA ILE A 3 14.94 -15.08 -23.01
C ILE A 3 15.40 -15.58 -21.66
N ILE A 4 15.57 -14.66 -20.73
CA ILE A 4 16.12 -14.93 -19.41
C ILE A 4 15.12 -14.43 -18.38
N GLU A 5 14.85 -15.27 -17.40
CA GLU A 5 13.99 -14.94 -16.27
C GLU A 5 14.77 -15.14 -14.97
N ASP A 6 14.39 -14.38 -13.93
CA ASP A 6 14.90 -14.58 -12.58
C ASP A 6 16.45 -14.46 -12.51
N LEU A 7 16.98 -13.31 -12.93
CA LEU A 7 18.42 -12.99 -12.93
C LEU A 7 19.08 -13.29 -11.56
N THR A 8 20.03 -14.22 -11.57
CA THR A 8 20.94 -14.51 -10.46
C THR A 8 22.25 -13.77 -10.64
N LYS A 9 23.05 -13.64 -9.57
CA LYS A 9 24.37 -13.00 -9.64
C LYS A 9 25.27 -13.68 -10.69
N SER A 10 25.27 -15.01 -10.70
CA SER A 10 26.03 -15.81 -11.68
C SER A 10 25.60 -15.58 -13.12
N VAL A 11 24.30 -15.41 -13.37
CA VAL A 11 23.77 -15.15 -14.72
C VAL A 11 24.16 -13.74 -15.17
N ILE A 12 24.12 -12.74 -14.27
CA ILE A 12 24.57 -11.38 -14.60
C ILE A 12 26.06 -11.36 -14.97
N GLU A 13 26.90 -12.02 -14.16
CA GLU A 13 28.34 -12.12 -14.43
C GLU A 13 28.62 -12.81 -15.77
N LEU A 14 27.91 -13.89 -16.08
CA LEU A 14 28.02 -14.59 -17.36
C LEU A 14 27.60 -13.68 -18.53
N LEU A 15 26.44 -13.04 -18.44
CA LEU A 15 25.93 -12.17 -19.51
C LEU A 15 26.81 -10.94 -19.73
N ALA A 16 27.32 -10.33 -18.66
CA ALA A 16 28.20 -9.17 -18.77
C ALA A 16 29.54 -9.55 -19.42
N THR A 17 30.07 -10.75 -19.13
CA THR A 17 31.35 -11.21 -19.66
C THR A 17 31.24 -11.70 -21.12
N GLU A 18 30.18 -12.45 -21.44
CA GLU A 18 30.03 -13.10 -22.75
C GLU A 18 29.37 -12.21 -23.81
N LEU A 19 28.50 -11.28 -23.40
CA LEU A 19 27.70 -10.47 -24.33
C LEU A 19 28.02 -8.97 -24.26
N GLU A 20 29.03 -8.56 -23.48
CA GLU A 20 29.48 -7.16 -23.30
C GLU A 20 28.31 -6.18 -23.01
N ILE A 21 27.29 -6.64 -22.28
CA ILE A 21 26.10 -5.85 -21.98
C ILE A 21 26.46 -4.68 -21.05
N ASP A 22 26.02 -3.47 -21.41
CA ASP A 22 26.21 -2.25 -20.62
C ASP A 22 25.77 -2.45 -19.15
N PRO A 23 26.61 -2.17 -18.15
CA PRO A 23 26.21 -2.18 -16.74
C PRO A 23 24.96 -1.35 -16.45
N LEU A 24 24.68 -0.29 -17.21
CA LEU A 24 23.47 0.52 -17.08
C LEU A 24 22.19 -0.30 -17.33
N PHE A 25 22.22 -1.29 -18.24
CA PHE A 25 21.11 -2.21 -18.48
C PHE A 25 20.75 -2.98 -17.21
N PHE A 26 21.74 -3.59 -16.56
CA PHE A 26 21.54 -4.32 -15.31
C PHE A 26 21.17 -3.38 -14.17
N ALA A 27 21.80 -2.19 -14.10
CA ALA A 27 21.48 -1.20 -13.09
C ALA A 27 20.03 -0.75 -13.20
N MET A 28 19.54 -0.44 -14.39
CA MET A 28 18.13 -0.09 -14.60
C MET A 28 17.18 -1.23 -14.24
N HIS A 29 17.53 -2.48 -14.54
CA HIS A 29 16.71 -3.64 -14.21
C HIS A 29 16.67 -3.92 -12.70
N LEU A 30 17.84 -3.91 -12.03
CA LEU A 30 18.01 -4.25 -10.61
C LEU A 30 17.63 -3.09 -9.68
N HIS A 31 17.98 -1.87 -10.06
CA HIS A 31 17.62 -0.64 -9.38
C HIS A 31 16.39 0.00 -10.01
N THR A 32 15.51 -0.79 -10.67
CA THR A 32 14.18 -0.33 -11.09
C THR A 32 13.64 0.54 -9.96
N ILE A 33 13.43 1.81 -10.28
CA ILE A 33 13.49 3.03 -9.44
C ILE A 33 12.55 2.96 -8.21
N GLN A 34 12.76 1.99 -7.32
CA GLN A 34 11.71 1.49 -6.42
C GLN A 34 12.23 0.98 -5.08
N ARG A 35 13.55 0.98 -4.82
CA ARG A 35 14.02 0.69 -3.46
C ARG A 35 13.73 1.80 -2.45
N ALA A 36 13.39 3.00 -2.90
CA ALA A 36 12.91 4.05 -2.02
C ALA A 36 11.44 4.35 -2.30
N GLY A 37 10.55 3.59 -1.68
CA GLY A 37 9.20 4.11 -1.45
C GLY A 37 9.33 5.47 -0.76
N MET A 38 8.95 6.55 -1.46
CA MET A 38 8.93 7.96 -1.03
C MET A 38 10.18 8.82 -1.20
N GLN A 39 11.30 8.36 -1.75
CA GLN A 39 12.37 9.30 -2.11
C GLN A 39 12.32 9.56 -3.61
N SER A 40 12.13 10.84 -3.97
CA SER A 40 12.61 11.41 -5.23
C SER A 40 13.95 10.76 -5.59
N GLN A 41 14.23 10.52 -6.87
CA GLN A 41 15.56 10.10 -7.33
C GLN A 41 16.60 10.89 -6.53
N ALA A 42 17.47 10.18 -5.81
CA ALA A 42 18.57 10.84 -5.15
C ALA A 42 19.33 11.61 -6.24
N PRO A 43 19.80 12.84 -5.99
CA PRO A 43 20.31 13.73 -7.03
C PRO A 43 21.47 13.11 -7.84
N ASP A 44 22.20 12.17 -7.25
CA ASP A 44 23.25 11.34 -7.86
C ASP A 44 22.73 10.28 -8.85
N GLN A 45 21.45 9.89 -8.74
CA GLN A 45 20.78 8.90 -9.59
C GLN A 45 19.84 9.54 -10.63
N ALA A 46 19.73 10.87 -10.63
CA ALA A 46 18.87 11.60 -11.55
C ALA A 46 19.46 11.58 -12.97
N THR A 47 18.85 10.82 -13.87
CA THR A 47 19.22 10.77 -15.30
C THR A 47 18.18 11.48 -16.14
N LEU A 48 18.64 12.30 -17.10
CA LEU A 48 17.77 12.93 -18.08
C LEU A 48 16.99 11.86 -18.88
N PRO A 49 15.66 11.99 -19.02
CA PRO A 49 14.85 11.05 -19.81
C PRO A 49 15.34 10.90 -21.25
N SER A 50 15.89 11.96 -21.85
CA SER A 50 16.45 11.94 -23.20
C SER A 50 17.64 10.99 -23.37
N ARG A 51 18.41 10.72 -22.30
CA ARG A 51 19.52 9.75 -22.32
C ARG A 51 19.02 8.30 -22.34
N LEU A 52 17.76 8.07 -21.99
CA LEU A 52 17.14 6.76 -21.97
C LEU A 52 16.45 6.39 -23.29
N LEU A 53 16.28 7.36 -24.19
CA LEU A 53 15.62 7.19 -25.49
C LEU A 53 16.44 6.46 -26.57
N PRO A 54 17.76 6.68 -26.72
CA PRO A 54 18.56 6.00 -27.74
C PRO A 54 18.99 4.58 -27.35
N LEU A 55 18.54 4.07 -26.19
CA LEU A 55 18.94 2.76 -25.70
C LEU A 55 18.29 1.66 -26.53
N GLU A 56 19.07 0.65 -26.93
CA GLU A 56 18.60 -0.53 -27.68
C GLU A 56 17.87 -1.55 -26.79
N TYR A 57 17.43 -1.14 -25.60
CA TYR A 57 16.71 -1.98 -24.66
C TYR A 57 15.52 -1.26 -24.06
N ILE A 58 14.51 -2.04 -23.66
CA ILE A 58 13.30 -1.56 -23.00
C ILE A 58 13.24 -2.18 -21.61
N ASN A 59 13.11 -1.35 -20.58
CA ASN A 59 12.84 -1.81 -19.22
C ASN A 59 11.39 -1.50 -18.85
N ILE A 60 10.59 -2.54 -18.60
CA ILE A 60 9.21 -2.38 -18.18
C ILE A 60 9.02 -2.99 -16.79
N SER A 61 8.55 -2.15 -15.87
CA SER A 61 8.13 -2.57 -14.54
C SER A 61 6.63 -2.78 -14.47
N TYR A 62 6.19 -3.92 -13.93
CA TYR A 62 4.77 -4.20 -13.73
C TYR A 62 4.52 -4.91 -12.40
N HIS A 63 3.27 -4.85 -11.94
CA HIS A 63 2.79 -5.59 -10.78
C HIS A 63 1.74 -6.58 -11.24
N ARG A 64 1.77 -7.80 -10.70
CA ARG A 64 0.74 -8.82 -10.93
C ARG A 64 -0.19 -8.88 -9.73
N ALA A 65 -1.49 -8.98 -10.00
CA ALA A 65 -2.48 -9.35 -9.00
C ALA A 65 -2.38 -10.85 -8.68
N VAL A 66 -2.28 -11.17 -7.39
CA VAL A 66 -2.13 -12.51 -6.85
C VAL A 66 -3.30 -12.79 -5.93
N THR A 67 -3.91 -13.96 -6.03
CA THR A 67 -4.85 -14.42 -5.01
C THR A 67 -4.16 -15.42 -4.07
N SER A 68 -4.56 -15.53 -2.82
CA SER A 68 -4.10 -16.59 -1.90
C SER A 68 -5.30 -17.44 -1.50
N ASP A 69 -5.12 -18.75 -1.39
CA ASP A 69 -6.20 -19.64 -0.95
C ASP A 69 -6.40 -19.56 0.59
N THR A 70 -5.39 -19.02 1.29
CA THR A 70 -5.41 -18.75 2.75
C THR A 70 -5.34 -17.25 3.02
N LEU A 71 -6.03 -16.79 4.07
CA LEU A 71 -5.87 -15.42 4.60
C LEU A 71 -4.45 -15.29 5.12
N THR A 72 -3.58 -14.67 4.34
CA THR A 72 -2.19 -14.46 4.75
C THR A 72 -2.11 -13.18 5.59
N PRO A 73 -1.31 -13.17 6.66
CA PRO A 73 -1.11 -11.98 7.46
C PRO A 73 -0.48 -10.86 6.63
N PHE A 74 -0.68 -9.65 7.10
CA PHE A 74 -0.27 -8.43 6.44
C PHE A 74 1.23 -8.38 6.14
N GLY A 75 1.57 -8.18 4.86
CA GLY A 75 2.95 -7.95 4.44
C GLY A 75 3.78 -9.23 4.40
N GLY A 76 4.07 -9.70 3.19
CA GLY A 76 5.00 -10.80 2.94
C GLY A 76 6.16 -10.34 2.06
N LYS A 77 7.30 -11.00 2.18
CA LYS A 77 8.33 -10.97 1.14
C LYS A 77 8.25 -12.27 0.37
N LEU A 78 8.22 -12.20 -0.95
CA LEU A 78 8.45 -13.36 -1.79
C LEU A 78 9.95 -13.52 -1.92
N VAL A 79 10.48 -14.57 -1.28
CA VAL A 79 11.88 -14.96 -1.43
C VAL A 79 11.93 -16.02 -2.51
N ARG A 80 12.74 -15.76 -3.53
CA ARG A 80 13.16 -16.72 -4.55
C ARG A 80 14.67 -16.64 -4.68
N ASP A 81 15.27 -17.66 -5.28
CA ASP A 81 16.70 -17.64 -5.61
C ASP A 81 16.95 -16.69 -6.79
N THR A 82 16.83 -15.39 -6.50
CA THR A 82 16.96 -14.28 -7.45
C THR A 82 17.65 -13.11 -6.77
N VAL A 83 18.29 -12.22 -7.54
CA VAL A 83 18.97 -11.04 -6.98
C VAL A 83 17.99 -10.04 -6.33
N LEU A 84 16.68 -10.16 -6.61
CA LEU A 84 15.66 -9.21 -6.18
C LEU A 84 14.63 -9.83 -5.23
N ASP A 85 14.65 -9.39 -3.98
CA ASP A 85 13.53 -9.56 -3.05
C ASP A 85 12.28 -8.88 -3.61
N ARG A 86 11.25 -9.66 -3.97
CA ARG A 86 9.99 -9.12 -4.50
C ARG A 86 9.02 -8.86 -3.35
N LYS A 87 8.63 -7.60 -3.19
CA LYS A 87 7.64 -7.22 -2.17
C LYS A 87 6.26 -7.76 -2.57
N LEU A 88 5.61 -8.47 -1.64
CA LEU A 88 4.24 -8.93 -1.77
C LEU A 88 3.37 -8.17 -0.78
N VAL A 89 2.39 -7.44 -1.30
CA VAL A 89 1.46 -6.68 -0.47
C VAL A 89 0.08 -7.25 -0.66
N PHE A 90 -0.41 -7.96 0.36
CA PHE A 90 -1.81 -8.31 0.45
C PHE A 90 -2.64 -7.11 0.89
N LEU A 91 -3.85 -7.06 0.36
CA LEU A 91 -4.92 -6.20 0.82
C LEU A 91 -5.48 -6.76 2.12
N GLN A 92 -5.69 -5.90 3.12
CA GLN A 92 -6.29 -6.29 4.40
C GLN A 92 -7.55 -7.09 4.21
N SER A 93 -7.68 -8.17 4.99
CA SER A 93 -8.94 -8.93 5.09
C SER A 93 -9.43 -9.44 3.73
N THR A 94 -8.56 -9.52 2.72
CA THR A 94 -8.85 -10.15 1.44
C THR A 94 -7.74 -11.11 1.07
N ASN A 95 -8.08 -12.02 0.19
CA ASN A 95 -7.14 -12.95 -0.38
C ASN A 95 -6.38 -12.36 -1.58
N ILE A 96 -6.54 -11.06 -1.88
CA ILE A 96 -5.95 -10.43 -3.05
C ILE A 96 -4.68 -9.70 -2.61
N GLY A 97 -3.60 -9.90 -3.35
CA GLY A 97 -2.33 -9.23 -3.15
C GLY A 97 -1.75 -8.74 -4.46
N LEU A 98 -0.76 -7.87 -4.33
CA LEU A 98 0.03 -7.36 -5.43
C LEU A 98 1.46 -7.80 -5.22
N ALA A 99 1.99 -8.45 -6.24
CA ALA A 99 3.36 -8.92 -6.24
C ALA A 99 4.09 -8.29 -7.43
N GLN A 100 5.23 -7.67 -7.15
CA GLN A 100 6.09 -7.16 -8.20
C GLN A 100 6.72 -8.34 -8.97
N HIS A 101 6.63 -8.32 -10.29
CA HIS A 101 7.26 -9.34 -11.17
C HIS A 101 6.96 -10.81 -10.79
N TYR A 102 5.76 -11.13 -10.32
CA TYR A 102 5.45 -12.49 -9.84
C TYR A 102 4.78 -13.39 -10.90
N PRO A 103 5.19 -14.65 -11.04
CA PRO A 103 4.43 -15.67 -11.75
C PRO A 103 3.64 -16.59 -10.82
N LYS A 104 2.30 -16.65 -11.00
CA LYS A 104 1.41 -17.48 -10.17
C LYS A 104 1.12 -18.86 -10.78
N ARG A 105 1.22 -19.05 -12.10
CA ARG A 105 1.02 -20.35 -12.77
C ARG A 105 1.76 -20.30 -14.10
N GLY A 106 2.94 -20.89 -14.17
CA GLY A 106 3.85 -20.65 -15.29
C GLY A 106 4.54 -19.29 -15.17
N THR A 107 5.78 -19.27 -15.61
CA THR A 107 6.62 -18.09 -15.67
C THR A 107 6.20 -17.13 -16.78
N MET A 108 6.60 -15.85 -16.72
CA MET A 108 6.42 -14.95 -17.87
C MET A 108 7.14 -15.53 -19.11
N LEU A 109 8.24 -16.25 -18.87
CA LEU A 109 8.94 -17.02 -19.88
C LEU A 109 8.04 -18.06 -20.56
N ASN A 110 7.24 -18.83 -19.81
CA ASN A 110 6.34 -19.83 -20.40
C ASN A 110 5.27 -19.18 -21.27
N ASP A 111 4.69 -18.05 -20.82
CA ASP A 111 3.72 -17.29 -21.61
C ASP A 111 4.36 -16.80 -22.92
N LEU A 112 5.59 -16.26 -22.85
CA LEU A 112 6.34 -15.83 -24.02
C LEU A 112 6.67 -17.00 -24.96
N GLN A 113 7.15 -18.12 -24.43
CA GLN A 113 7.43 -19.32 -25.21
C GLN A 113 6.17 -19.81 -25.92
N TYR A 114 5.04 -19.85 -25.22
CA TYR A 114 3.76 -20.23 -25.78
C TYR A 114 3.31 -19.28 -26.90
N TYR A 115 3.36 -17.96 -26.69
CA TYR A 115 2.96 -17.01 -27.73
C TYR A 115 3.88 -17.08 -28.95
N TRP A 116 5.19 -17.07 -28.75
CA TRP A 116 6.16 -17.15 -29.86
C TRP A 116 6.12 -18.49 -30.60
N SER A 117 5.71 -19.58 -29.96
CA SER A 117 5.58 -20.89 -30.63
C SER A 117 4.29 -21.02 -31.45
N HIS A 118 3.23 -20.28 -31.10
CA HIS A 118 1.92 -20.40 -31.76
C HIS A 118 1.59 -19.23 -32.70
N TYR A 119 2.12 -18.04 -32.42
CA TYR A 119 1.80 -16.82 -33.14
C TYR A 119 3.05 -15.96 -33.33
N ILE A 120 3.25 -15.47 -34.56
CA ILE A 120 4.28 -14.48 -34.86
C ILE A 120 3.65 -13.09 -34.62
N PRO A 121 4.34 -12.15 -33.93
CA PRO A 121 3.79 -10.81 -33.75
C PRO A 121 3.48 -10.17 -35.11
N PRO A 122 2.34 -9.48 -35.27
CA PRO A 122 1.99 -8.84 -36.53
C PRO A 122 3.04 -7.81 -37.02
N CYS A 123 3.73 -7.19 -36.06
CA CYS A 123 4.80 -6.20 -36.27
C CYS A 123 6.19 -6.81 -36.47
N PHE A 124 6.33 -8.14 -36.43
CA PHE A 124 7.62 -8.79 -36.49
C PHE A 124 8.05 -9.08 -37.93
N ASP A 125 9.13 -8.44 -38.35
CA ASP A 125 9.87 -8.80 -39.56
C ASP A 125 11.08 -9.68 -39.19
N PRO A 126 11.12 -10.96 -39.61
CA PRO A 126 12.27 -11.83 -39.39
C PRO A 126 13.58 -11.31 -39.98
N LYS A 127 13.52 -10.47 -41.04
CA LYS A 127 14.72 -9.92 -41.71
C LYS A 127 15.29 -8.70 -41.00
N ASN A 128 14.45 -7.97 -40.26
CA ASN A 128 14.85 -6.80 -39.50
C ASN A 128 14.06 -6.72 -38.19
N PRO A 129 14.43 -7.53 -37.17
CA PRO A 129 13.68 -7.59 -35.92
C PRO A 129 13.85 -6.29 -35.15
N SER A 130 12.82 -5.44 -35.19
CA SER A 130 12.81 -4.20 -34.40
C SER A 130 12.59 -4.50 -32.92
N LEU A 131 13.17 -3.69 -32.05
CA LEU A 131 12.99 -3.80 -30.60
C LEU A 131 11.50 -3.77 -30.19
N GLN A 132 10.70 -2.94 -30.88
CA GLN A 132 9.25 -2.86 -30.69
C GLN A 132 8.54 -4.19 -31.02
N SER A 133 8.93 -4.83 -32.12
CA SER A 133 8.33 -6.09 -32.54
C SER A 133 8.65 -7.23 -31.59
N LEU A 134 9.86 -7.25 -31.03
CA LEU A 134 10.27 -8.20 -29.98
C LEU A 134 9.54 -7.93 -28.66
N ALA A 135 9.31 -6.66 -28.33
CA ALA A 135 8.63 -6.23 -27.11
C ALA A 135 7.09 -6.36 -27.17
N TYR A 136 6.50 -6.68 -28.32
CA TYR A 136 5.05 -6.71 -28.52
C TYR A 136 4.32 -7.64 -27.53
N TYR A 137 4.71 -8.92 -27.44
CA TYR A 137 4.07 -9.85 -26.49
C TYR A 137 4.34 -9.50 -25.02
N PRO A 138 5.58 -9.17 -24.60
CA PRO A 138 5.82 -8.66 -23.26
C PRO A 138 4.91 -7.47 -22.89
N LEU A 139 4.81 -6.47 -23.76
CA LEU A 139 3.97 -5.29 -23.54
C LEU A 139 2.49 -5.66 -23.44
N LYS A 140 2.00 -6.56 -24.28
CA LYS A 140 0.61 -7.03 -24.25
C LYS A 140 0.27 -7.80 -22.97
N ILE A 141 1.17 -8.69 -22.51
CA ILE A 141 1.02 -9.39 -21.23
C ILE A 141 0.98 -8.37 -20.09
N ILE A 142 1.88 -7.39 -20.12
CA ILE A 142 1.98 -6.35 -19.09
C ILE A 142 0.74 -5.45 -19.08
N ALA A 143 0.21 -5.07 -20.23
CA ALA A 143 -1.06 -4.33 -20.34
C ALA A 143 -2.20 -5.10 -19.66
N ALA A 144 -2.32 -6.41 -19.92
CA ALA A 144 -3.33 -7.26 -19.26
C ALA A 144 -3.14 -7.34 -17.74
N GLU A 145 -1.90 -7.36 -17.24
CA GLU A 145 -1.62 -7.31 -15.81
C GLU A 145 -1.98 -5.95 -15.20
N TRP A 146 -1.76 -4.84 -15.92
CA TRP A 146 -2.22 -3.51 -15.50
C TRP A 146 -3.74 -3.40 -15.44
N THR A 147 -4.47 -4.02 -16.38
CA THR A 147 -5.94 -4.11 -16.30
C THR A 147 -6.40 -4.80 -15.02
N LYS A 148 -5.77 -5.93 -14.66
CA LYS A 148 -6.05 -6.64 -13.41
C LYS A 148 -5.70 -5.77 -12.20
N TYR A 149 -4.56 -5.09 -12.23
CA TYR A 149 -4.12 -4.17 -11.16
C TYR A 149 -5.13 -3.05 -10.92
N ILE A 150 -5.65 -2.42 -11.99
CA ILE A 150 -6.68 -1.39 -11.90
C ILE A 150 -7.99 -1.96 -11.35
N ALA A 151 -8.38 -3.17 -11.76
CA ALA A 151 -9.56 -3.85 -11.21
C ALA A 151 -9.43 -4.09 -9.70
N VAL A 152 -8.23 -4.50 -9.24
CA VAL A 152 -7.94 -4.60 -7.80
C VAL A 152 -8.07 -3.24 -7.13
N MET A 153 -7.51 -2.18 -7.70
CA MET A 153 -7.63 -0.83 -7.14
C MET A 153 -9.10 -0.38 -7.02
N HIS A 154 -9.91 -0.60 -8.05
CA HIS A 154 -11.35 -0.32 -8.01
C HIS A 154 -12.07 -1.12 -6.92
N HIS A 155 -11.72 -2.40 -6.74
CA HIS A 155 -12.28 -3.21 -5.64
C HIS A 155 -11.96 -2.61 -4.27
N CYS A 156 -10.74 -2.10 -4.08
CA CYS A 156 -10.31 -1.44 -2.84
C CYS A 156 -11.12 -0.18 -2.58
N ILE A 157 -11.22 0.70 -3.58
CA ILE A 157 -11.99 1.95 -3.50
C ILE A 157 -13.44 1.65 -3.14
N LYS A 158 -14.06 0.73 -3.88
CA LYS A 158 -15.45 0.32 -3.67
C LYS A 158 -15.67 -0.17 -2.24
N ARG A 159 -14.77 -0.99 -1.69
CA ARG A 159 -14.90 -1.49 -0.32
C ARG A 159 -15.03 -0.37 0.71
N TYR A 160 -14.19 0.66 0.58
CA TYR A 160 -14.21 1.81 1.48
C TYR A 160 -15.48 2.65 1.36
N GLU A 161 -16.04 2.78 0.16
CA GLU A 161 -17.33 3.46 -0.03
C GLU A 161 -18.47 2.76 0.72
N TYR A 162 -18.53 1.43 0.71
CA TYR A 162 -19.61 0.66 1.35
C TYR A 162 -19.42 0.44 2.87
N GLN A 163 -18.18 0.39 3.37
CA GLN A 163 -17.94 0.25 4.82
C GLN A 163 -18.40 1.46 5.65
N ASN A 164 -18.70 2.61 5.01
CA ASN A 164 -19.14 3.82 5.69
C ASN A 164 -20.49 3.71 6.42
N GLU A 165 -21.28 2.64 6.21
CA GLU A 165 -22.59 2.48 6.85
C GLU A 165 -22.54 1.95 8.29
N GLN A 166 -21.45 1.30 8.69
CA GLN A 166 -21.26 0.77 10.05
C GLN A 166 -19.97 1.33 10.62
N LEU A 167 -20.02 2.01 11.77
CA LEU A 167 -18.81 2.51 12.46
C LEU A 167 -17.94 1.32 12.90
N PRO A 168 -16.79 1.05 12.27
CA PRO A 168 -15.89 0.00 12.73
C PRO A 168 -15.12 0.48 13.97
N GLU A 169 -14.44 -0.44 14.66
CA GLU A 169 -13.52 -0.08 15.74
C GLU A 169 -12.37 0.80 15.21
N LEU A 170 -11.92 1.74 16.05
CA LEU A 170 -10.90 2.74 15.69
C LEU A 170 -9.61 2.10 15.15
N ASP A 171 -9.21 0.96 15.70
CA ASP A 171 -7.99 0.26 15.29
C ASP A 171 -8.11 -0.30 13.86
N GLN A 172 -9.26 -0.87 13.51
CA GLN A 172 -9.56 -1.30 12.15
C GLN A 172 -9.54 -0.13 11.17
N PHE A 173 -10.10 1.01 11.58
CA PHE A 173 -10.14 2.22 10.76
C PHE A 173 -8.75 2.84 10.53
N ASN A 174 -7.89 2.85 11.55
CA ASN A 174 -6.50 3.29 11.41
C ASN A 174 -5.69 2.40 10.45
N MET A 175 -5.94 1.10 10.48
CA MET A 175 -5.34 0.16 9.54
C MET A 175 -5.83 0.43 8.10
N ASP A 176 -7.13 0.63 7.91
CA ASP A 176 -7.76 0.96 6.63
C ASP A 176 -7.21 2.27 6.02
N LEU A 177 -7.04 3.31 6.83
CA LEU A 177 -6.42 4.57 6.42
C LEU A 177 -4.98 4.36 5.90
N ARG A 178 -4.17 3.53 6.58
CA ARG A 178 -2.81 3.21 6.12
C ARG A 178 -2.81 2.51 4.76
N GLU A 179 -3.81 1.66 4.48
CA GLU A 179 -3.95 1.06 3.15
C GLU A 179 -4.29 2.08 2.09
N LEU A 180 -5.26 2.96 2.36
CA LEU A 180 -5.69 4.02 1.43
C LEU A 180 -4.51 4.93 1.07
N GLN A 181 -3.74 5.37 2.07
CA GLN A 181 -2.51 6.11 1.86
C GLN A 181 -1.46 5.29 1.09
N GLY A 182 -1.38 3.98 1.32
CA GLY A 182 -0.56 3.06 0.54
C GLY A 182 -1.00 2.97 -0.93
N TRP A 183 -2.29 2.89 -1.20
CA TRP A 183 -2.86 2.85 -2.54
C TRP A 183 -2.69 4.17 -3.30
N ARG A 184 -2.86 5.32 -2.63
CA ARG A 184 -2.55 6.63 -3.19
C ARG A 184 -1.09 6.73 -3.65
N ARG A 185 -0.14 6.32 -2.80
CA ARG A 185 1.29 6.33 -3.17
C ARG A 185 1.56 5.39 -4.36
N ARG A 186 0.93 4.21 -4.36
CA ARG A 186 1.08 3.20 -5.41
C ARG A 186 0.45 3.62 -6.75
N SER A 187 -0.66 4.35 -6.75
CA SER A 187 -1.30 4.85 -7.97
C SER A 187 -0.39 5.85 -8.68
N MET A 188 0.18 6.82 -7.95
CA MET A 188 1.14 7.79 -8.49
C MET A 188 2.37 7.11 -9.12
N MET A 189 2.99 6.16 -8.40
CA MET A 189 4.15 5.41 -8.93
C MET A 189 3.79 4.59 -10.16
N SER A 190 2.60 3.97 -10.16
CA SER A 190 2.14 3.16 -11.29
C SER A 190 1.85 4.02 -12.51
N GLN A 191 1.33 5.24 -12.31
CA GLN A 191 1.10 6.21 -13.39
C GLN A 191 2.41 6.59 -14.06
N GLN A 192 3.45 6.90 -13.29
CA GLN A 192 4.79 7.21 -13.84
C GLN A 192 5.36 6.05 -14.66
N LYS A 193 5.15 4.79 -14.23
CA LYS A 193 5.59 3.60 -14.97
C LYS A 193 4.88 3.47 -16.32
N ILE A 194 3.56 3.61 -16.33
CA ILE A 194 2.76 3.52 -17.57
C ILE A 194 3.14 4.67 -18.51
N GLN A 195 3.28 5.89 -17.99
CA GLN A 195 3.72 7.05 -18.77
C GLN A 195 5.11 6.87 -19.39
N SER A 196 6.05 6.25 -18.67
CA SER A 196 7.38 5.95 -19.22
C SER A 196 7.31 5.00 -20.41
N VAL A 197 6.42 3.99 -20.34
CA VAL A 197 6.18 3.05 -21.46
C VAL A 197 5.53 3.75 -22.65
N ILE A 198 4.51 4.59 -22.40
CA ILE A 198 3.86 5.39 -23.45
C ILE A 198 4.88 6.27 -24.18
N HIS A 199 5.71 7.00 -23.43
CA HIS A 199 6.73 7.87 -24.00
C HIS A 199 7.76 7.08 -24.83
N LEU A 200 8.15 5.89 -24.37
CA LEU A 200 9.08 5.03 -25.08
C LEU A 200 8.48 4.51 -26.40
N ILE A 201 7.24 4.04 -26.39
CA ILE A 201 6.55 3.56 -27.60
C ILE A 201 6.40 4.72 -28.59
N GLN A 202 5.98 5.90 -28.13
CA GLN A 202 5.82 7.11 -28.96
C GLN A 202 7.14 7.59 -29.56
N TYR A 203 8.24 7.54 -28.80
CA TYR A 203 9.55 7.94 -29.30
C TYR A 203 10.05 7.00 -30.41
N GLN A 204 9.81 5.70 -30.23
CA GLN A 204 10.23 4.67 -31.18
C GLN A 204 9.32 4.61 -32.43
N GLU A 205 8.12 5.21 -32.40
CA GLU A 205 7.32 5.53 -33.60
C GLU A 205 8.00 6.66 -34.41
N GLN A 206 9.16 6.35 -35.01
CA GLN A 206 9.80 7.23 -35.99
C GLN A 206 8.99 7.25 -37.31
N PRO A 207 9.00 8.38 -38.06
CA PRO A 207 8.19 8.56 -39.28
C PRO A 207 8.58 7.65 -40.47
N SER A 208 9.61 6.82 -40.33
CA SER A 208 10.20 6.01 -41.40
C SER A 208 9.79 4.54 -41.38
N SER A 209 9.16 4.06 -40.29
CA SER A 209 8.67 2.68 -40.19
C SER A 209 7.25 2.59 -40.76
N PRO A 210 6.90 1.53 -41.53
CA PRO A 210 5.52 1.27 -41.89
C PRO A 210 4.68 1.24 -40.61
N ASN A 211 3.68 2.12 -40.62
CA ASN A 211 2.84 2.44 -39.50
C ASN A 211 1.98 1.21 -39.11
N ASP A 212 2.50 0.35 -38.23
CA ASP A 212 1.79 -0.88 -37.85
C ASP A 212 0.55 -0.55 -36.99
N PRO A 213 -0.67 -0.84 -37.47
CA PRO A 213 -1.90 -0.55 -36.72
C PRO A 213 -1.94 -1.27 -35.37
N ASN A 214 -1.28 -2.42 -35.22
CA ASN A 214 -1.29 -3.20 -33.98
C ASN A 214 -0.48 -2.54 -32.87
N MET A 215 0.62 -1.87 -33.22
CA MET A 215 1.41 -1.11 -32.23
C MET A 215 0.62 0.12 -31.77
N ARG A 216 -0.13 0.75 -32.67
CA ARG A 216 -1.03 1.86 -32.33
C ARG A 216 -2.14 1.45 -31.38
N TYR A 217 -2.77 0.30 -31.61
CA TYR A 217 -3.79 -0.22 -30.69
C TYR A 217 -3.20 -0.47 -29.30
N LEU A 218 -2.00 -1.06 -29.23
CA LEU A 218 -1.32 -1.28 -27.96
C LEU A 218 -0.96 0.04 -27.25
N LEU A 219 -0.49 1.03 -28.01
CA LEU A 219 -0.23 2.38 -27.49
C LEU A 219 -1.52 3.00 -26.93
N GLU A 220 -2.62 2.87 -27.65
CA GLU A 220 -3.92 3.37 -27.21
C GLU A 220 -4.42 2.66 -25.94
N ASP A 221 -4.24 1.34 -25.85
CA ASP A 221 -4.51 0.57 -24.64
C ASP A 221 -3.72 1.11 -23.44
N PHE A 222 -2.43 1.43 -23.61
CA PHE A 222 -1.63 2.03 -22.53
C PHE A 222 -2.12 3.43 -22.13
N LYS A 223 -2.56 4.27 -23.07
CA LYS A 223 -3.17 5.58 -22.76
C LYS A 223 -4.47 5.44 -21.99
N LEU A 224 -5.32 4.48 -22.37
CA LEU A 224 -6.55 4.16 -21.65
C LEU A 224 -6.24 3.70 -20.23
N LEU A 225 -5.29 2.76 -20.07
CA LEU A 225 -4.83 2.30 -18.75
C LEU A 225 -4.28 3.44 -17.89
N SER A 226 -3.54 4.39 -18.47
CA SER A 226 -3.06 5.58 -17.76
C SER A 226 -4.20 6.46 -17.27
N THR A 227 -5.23 6.66 -18.10
CA THR A 227 -6.40 7.50 -17.78
C THR A 227 -7.27 6.86 -16.69
N ASP A 228 -7.49 5.55 -16.79
CA ASP A 228 -8.23 4.78 -15.79
C ASP A 228 -7.51 4.79 -14.43
N LEU A 229 -6.19 4.59 -14.44
CA LEU A 229 -5.37 4.62 -13.24
C LEU A 229 -5.35 6.01 -12.59
N GLU A 230 -5.28 7.07 -13.39
CA GLU A 230 -5.37 8.45 -12.91
C GLU A 230 -6.74 8.73 -12.29
N THR A 231 -7.81 8.26 -12.92
CA THR A 231 -9.18 8.42 -12.40
C THR A 231 -9.36 7.69 -11.06
N ALA A 232 -8.88 6.45 -10.96
CA ALA A 232 -8.89 5.68 -9.72
C ALA A 232 -8.03 6.36 -8.64
N GLY A 233 -6.86 6.89 -9.02
CA GLY A 233 -5.99 7.66 -8.15
C GLY A 233 -6.66 8.90 -7.58
N ARG A 234 -7.30 9.72 -8.43
CA ARG A 234 -8.05 10.92 -8.01
C ARG A 234 -9.20 10.58 -7.07
N ARG A 235 -9.95 9.50 -7.32
CA ARG A 235 -11.02 9.04 -6.41
C ARG A 235 -10.48 8.72 -5.01
N LEU A 236 -9.33 8.06 -4.92
CA LEU A 236 -8.66 7.81 -3.63
C LEU A 236 -8.28 9.11 -2.93
N GLU A 237 -7.78 10.11 -3.65
CA GLU A 237 -7.42 11.41 -3.08
C GLU A 237 -8.63 12.17 -2.53
N THR A 238 -9.76 12.13 -3.23
CA THR A 238 -11.02 12.75 -2.78
C THR A 238 -11.59 12.09 -1.52
N MET A 239 -11.39 10.78 -1.34
CA MET A 239 -11.90 10.05 -0.17
C MET A 239 -11.07 10.26 1.09
N LEU A 240 -9.75 10.45 0.96
CA LEU A 240 -8.84 10.54 2.11
C LEU A 240 -9.24 11.61 3.15
N PRO A 241 -9.61 12.85 2.77
CA PRO A 241 -10.06 13.85 3.73
C PRO A 241 -11.31 13.42 4.52
N ALA A 242 -12.28 12.78 3.86
CA ALA A 242 -13.50 12.30 4.51
C ALA A 242 -13.18 11.22 5.55
N VAL A 243 -12.31 10.27 5.19
CA VAL A 243 -11.81 9.22 6.08
C VAL A 243 -11.04 9.84 7.25
N MET A 244 -10.14 10.79 7.02
CA MET A 244 -9.39 11.47 8.09
C MET A 244 -10.30 12.22 9.07
N THR A 245 -11.32 12.91 8.57
CA THR A 245 -12.29 13.62 9.40
C THR A 245 -13.05 12.65 10.30
N PHE A 246 -13.40 11.47 9.77
CA PHE A 246 -14.04 10.43 10.55
C PHE A 246 -13.13 9.87 11.65
N VAL A 247 -11.83 9.63 11.38
CA VAL A 247 -10.84 9.24 12.42
C VAL A 247 -10.87 10.22 13.57
N GLN A 248 -10.76 11.51 13.26
CA GLN A 248 -10.71 12.57 14.26
C GLN A 248 -11.98 12.59 15.12
N ILE A 249 -13.15 12.38 14.51
CA ILE A 249 -14.43 12.31 15.24
C ILE A 249 -14.48 11.06 16.13
N ALA A 250 -14.03 9.91 15.64
CA ALA A 250 -14.00 8.66 16.41
C ALA A 250 -13.04 8.74 17.61
N ASP A 251 -11.84 9.28 17.39
CA ASP A 251 -10.86 9.56 18.46
C ASP A 251 -11.43 10.53 19.50
N ALA A 252 -12.09 11.61 19.06
CA ALA A 252 -12.72 12.56 19.97
C ALA A 252 -13.80 11.87 20.83
N ARG A 253 -14.67 11.06 20.23
CA ARG A 253 -15.71 10.29 20.96
C ARG A 253 -15.09 9.31 21.97
N ARG A 254 -14.01 8.61 21.60
CA ARG A 254 -13.29 7.71 22.50
C ARG A 254 -12.67 8.47 23.67
N SER A 255 -12.03 9.60 23.41
CA SER A 255 -11.45 10.48 24.43
C SER A 255 -12.53 11.01 25.40
N PHE A 256 -13.71 11.38 24.89
CA PHE A 256 -14.84 11.77 25.75
C PHE A 256 -15.32 10.61 26.64
N ALA A 257 -15.42 9.40 26.09
CA ALA A 257 -15.82 8.22 26.87
C ALA A 257 -14.77 7.86 27.95
N GLU A 258 -13.48 7.95 27.63
CA GLU A 258 -12.39 7.76 28.57
C GLU A 258 -12.42 8.83 29.68
N THR A 259 -12.63 10.09 29.30
CA THR A 259 -12.82 11.20 30.25
C THR A 259 -14.01 10.95 31.17
N ALA A 260 -15.13 10.44 30.65
CA ALA A 260 -16.31 10.11 31.46
C ALA A 260 -16.05 8.94 32.44
N ASN A 261 -15.20 7.98 32.08
CA ASN A 261 -14.79 6.92 33.01
C ASN A 261 -13.84 7.47 34.09
N ILE A 262 -12.92 8.37 33.71
CA ILE A 262 -12.03 9.05 34.66
C ILE A 262 -12.85 9.90 35.64
N THR A 263 -13.85 10.67 35.18
CA THR A 263 -14.69 11.47 36.08
C THR A 263 -15.46 10.60 37.07
N ARG A 264 -15.99 9.45 36.64
CA ARG A 264 -16.62 8.48 37.55
C ARG A 264 -15.65 7.97 38.62
N LEU A 265 -14.41 7.65 38.25
CA LEU A 265 -13.38 7.20 39.19
C LEU A 265 -12.99 8.33 40.17
N THR A 266 -12.79 9.55 39.68
CA THR A 266 -12.45 10.72 40.50
C THR A 266 -13.55 11.05 41.51
N VAL A 267 -14.83 10.99 41.09
CA VAL A 267 -15.98 11.17 41.99
C VAL A 267 -15.99 10.09 43.08
N LEU A 268 -15.73 8.83 42.72
CA LEU A 268 -15.64 7.73 43.68
C LEU A 268 -14.52 7.96 44.71
N ALA A 269 -13.35 8.43 44.25
CA ALA A 269 -12.21 8.74 45.11
C ALA A 269 -12.50 9.93 46.05
N LEU A 270 -13.12 10.99 45.54
CA LEU A 270 -13.55 12.17 46.32
C LEU A 270 -14.51 11.82 47.45
N VAL A 271 -15.33 10.78 47.27
CA VAL A 271 -16.23 10.28 48.33
C VAL A 271 -15.48 9.39 49.33
N PHE A 272 -14.70 8.41 48.85
CA PHE A 272 -14.09 7.40 49.73
C PHE A 272 -12.89 7.89 50.54
N VAL A 273 -12.07 8.80 50.00
CA VAL A 273 -10.87 9.30 50.70
C VAL A 273 -11.23 9.99 52.03
N PRO A 274 -12.11 11.01 52.07
CA PRO A 274 -12.52 11.65 53.33
C PRO A 274 -13.28 10.70 54.25
N LEU A 275 -14.16 9.83 53.73
CA LEU A 275 -14.87 8.83 54.54
C LEU A 275 -13.90 7.87 55.24
N THR A 276 -12.87 7.40 54.52
CA THR A 276 -11.87 6.47 55.06
C THR A 276 -11.01 7.16 56.11
N TYR A 277 -10.60 8.41 55.88
CA TYR A 277 -9.84 9.20 56.85
C TYR A 277 -10.62 9.42 58.14
N ILE A 278 -11.90 9.82 58.04
CA ILE A 278 -12.78 10.04 59.18
C ILE A 278 -13.05 8.72 59.91
N SER A 279 -13.34 7.64 59.18
CA SER A 279 -13.50 6.30 59.75
C SER A 279 -12.27 5.86 60.54
N SER A 280 -11.07 6.06 59.98
CA SER A 280 -9.79 5.79 60.66
C SER A 280 -9.63 6.62 61.94
N LEU A 281 -9.86 7.94 61.85
CA LEU A 281 -9.71 8.86 62.99
C LEU A 281 -10.68 8.54 64.13
N PHE A 282 -11.93 8.22 63.83
CA PHE A 282 -12.93 7.84 64.84
C PHE A 282 -12.75 6.41 65.35
N SER A 283 -12.17 5.51 64.56
CA SER A 283 -11.83 4.14 64.99
C SER A 283 -10.77 4.11 66.09
N MET A 284 -9.97 5.17 66.24
CA MET A 284 -8.97 5.29 67.30
C MET A 284 -9.57 5.62 68.67
N ASN A 285 -10.87 5.95 68.76
CA ASN A 285 -11.52 6.37 70.00
C ASN A 285 -12.71 5.45 70.36
N SER A 286 -12.62 4.79 71.52
CA SER A 286 -13.61 3.84 72.01
C SER A 286 -14.96 4.47 72.40
N THR A 287 -15.01 5.78 72.66
CA THR A 287 -16.26 6.49 73.02
C THR A 287 -17.22 6.70 71.85
N ASN A 288 -16.71 6.69 70.61
CA ASN A 288 -17.50 6.91 69.39
C ASN A 288 -17.57 5.64 68.50
N ALA A 289 -17.19 4.49 69.05
CA ALA A 289 -17.22 3.21 68.36
C ALA A 289 -18.65 2.80 67.95
N PRO A 290 -18.81 1.96 66.92
CA PRO A 290 -20.12 1.42 66.54
C PRO A 290 -20.80 0.71 67.72
N GLY A 291 -22.04 1.12 68.05
CA GLY A 291 -22.81 0.64 69.20
C GLY A 291 -22.72 1.51 70.47
N SER A 292 -21.88 2.55 70.47
CA SER A 292 -21.82 3.55 71.54
C SER A 292 -22.93 4.61 71.43
N ARG A 293 -23.25 5.29 72.54
CA ARG A 293 -24.29 6.34 72.60
C ARG A 293 -24.00 7.54 71.66
N HIS A 294 -22.74 7.75 71.26
CA HIS A 294 -22.29 8.89 70.44
C HIS A 294 -21.94 8.53 68.99
N PHE A 295 -22.29 7.33 68.52
CA PHE A 295 -22.01 6.89 67.14
C PHE A 295 -22.54 7.85 66.06
N TRP A 296 -23.62 8.61 66.34
CA TRP A 296 -24.18 9.59 65.42
C TRP A 296 -23.20 10.74 65.05
N VAL A 297 -22.22 11.04 65.91
CA VAL A 297 -21.19 12.07 65.66
C VAL A 297 -20.35 11.75 64.41
N TYR A 298 -20.14 10.47 64.10
CA TYR A 298 -19.48 10.06 62.86
C TYR A 298 -20.21 10.60 61.63
N PHE A 299 -21.53 10.40 61.53
CA PHE A 299 -22.32 10.89 60.39
C PHE A 299 -22.38 12.42 60.36
N ALA A 300 -22.46 13.07 61.53
CA ALA A 300 -22.48 14.52 61.65
C ALA A 300 -21.18 15.19 61.16
N VAL A 301 -20.04 14.49 61.17
CA VAL A 301 -18.75 15.00 60.67
C VAL A 301 -18.44 14.49 59.26
N ALA A 302 -18.75 13.23 58.96
CA ALA A 302 -18.49 12.60 57.66
C ALA A 302 -19.25 13.27 56.51
N VAL A 303 -20.54 13.55 56.68
CA VAL A 303 -21.37 14.11 55.60
C VAL A 303 -20.96 15.54 55.24
N PRO A 304 -20.76 16.47 56.20
CA PRO A 304 -20.33 17.83 55.85
C PRO A 304 -18.93 17.89 55.24
N VAL A 305 -17.98 17.08 55.74
CA VAL A 305 -16.61 17.08 55.21
C VAL A 305 -16.57 16.52 53.79
N THR A 306 -17.29 15.43 53.52
CA THR A 306 -17.40 14.87 52.16
C THR A 306 -18.08 15.83 51.18
N LEU A 307 -19.14 16.53 51.61
CA LEU A 307 -19.77 17.58 50.81
C LEU A 307 -18.82 18.76 50.55
N LEU A 308 -18.07 19.18 51.56
CA LEU A 308 -17.10 20.26 51.42
C LEU A 308 -15.97 19.87 50.44
N THR A 309 -15.47 18.64 50.51
CA THR A 309 -14.45 18.16 49.56
C THR A 309 -14.97 18.10 48.12
N ILE A 310 -16.24 17.75 47.91
CA ILE A 310 -16.87 17.75 46.58
C ILE A 310 -17.12 19.18 46.09
N LEU A 311 -17.49 20.12 46.98
CA LEU A 311 -17.75 21.52 46.61
C LEU A 311 -16.47 22.27 46.19
N ILE A 312 -15.33 21.92 46.79
CA ILE A 312 -14.03 22.55 46.50
C ILE A 312 -13.42 22.03 45.20
N ALA A 313 -13.70 20.78 44.82
CA ALA A 313 -13.16 20.13 43.64
C ALA A 313 -13.96 20.47 42.37
#